data_AF-A0A542Y9J6-F1
#
_entry.id   AF-A0A542Y9J6-F1
#
_cell.length_a   1.000
_cell.length_b   1.000
_cell.length_c   1.000
_cell.angle_alpha   90.00
_cell.angle_beta   90.00
_cell.angle_gamma   90.00
#
_symmetry.space_group_name_H-M   'P 1'
#
loop_
_entity.id
_entity.type
_entity.pdbx_description
1 polymer ?
#
loop_
_entity_poly.entity_id
_entity_poly.type
_entity_poly.pdbx_seq_one_letter_code
_entity_poly.pdbx_strand_id
1 'polypeptide(L)'
;MNAKWSLVTGIATLLALLLSVLFFVATQSITGRDWIVLVIGTLVGAGGAAFIATFIFHSDSRTAKKNAAAAEALAATEAKKQREQKETELMRLIPNRRDHLEALHEQKLELEVEISNSQGYEAIGVVQAQDAARHGFTDIALENQTAAKSWKLNYQARTAQLARIEEEIARVEALSDAEWKAEQAQHRLVTSEDFPSAS
;
A
#
# COMPACT_ATOMS: atom_id res chain seq x y z
N MET A 1 -13.17 33.23 -3.93
CA MET A 1 -13.92 34.29 -3.21
C MET A 1 -15.40 33.95 -3.28
N ASN A 2 -16.08 33.84 -2.13
CA ASN A 2 -17.49 33.47 -2.08
C ASN A 2 -18.34 34.65 -2.59
N ALA A 3 -19.22 34.43 -3.58
CA ALA A 3 -19.99 35.49 -4.25
C ALA A 3 -20.78 36.39 -3.28
N LYS A 4 -21.17 35.83 -2.12
CA LYS A 4 -21.87 36.54 -1.04
C LYS A 4 -21.04 37.69 -0.45
N TRP A 5 -19.74 37.51 -0.25
CA TRP A 5 -18.89 38.52 0.37
C TRP A 5 -18.52 39.66 -0.57
N SER A 6 -18.33 39.36 -1.86
CA SER A 6 -18.12 40.38 -2.90
C SER A 6 -19.32 41.33 -3.00
N LEU A 7 -20.53 40.80 -2.83
CA LEU A 7 -21.77 41.58 -2.87
C LEU A 7 -21.89 42.50 -1.65
N VAL A 8 -21.56 42.01 -0.45
CA VAL A 8 -21.57 42.81 0.79
C VAL A 8 -20.56 43.94 0.73
N THR A 9 -19.33 43.69 0.28
CA THR A 9 -18.32 44.76 0.12
C THR A 9 -18.71 45.75 -0.96
N GLY A 10 -19.30 45.28 -2.07
CA GLY A 10 -19.82 46.15 -3.12
C GLY A 10 -20.90 47.11 -2.61
N ILE A 11 -21.88 46.58 -1.86
CA ILE A 11 -22.96 47.36 -1.25
C ILE A 11 -22.42 48.36 -0.23
N ALA A 12 -21.49 47.95 0.65
CA ALA A 12 -20.89 48.83 1.65
C ALA A 12 -20.10 49.99 1.01
N THR A 13 -19.36 49.70 -0.07
CA THR A 13 -18.61 50.73 -0.81
C THR A 13 -19.55 51.72 -1.48
N LEU A 14 -20.64 51.23 -2.07
CA LEU A 14 -21.64 52.06 -2.76
C LEU A 14 -22.41 52.96 -1.77
N LEU A 15 -22.74 52.44 -0.59
CA LEU A 15 -23.33 53.20 0.52
C LEU A 15 -22.39 54.27 1.06
N ALA A 16 -21.10 53.96 1.25
CA ALA A 16 -20.11 54.94 1.69
C ALA A 16 -19.93 56.08 0.68
N LEU A 17 -20.00 55.76 -0.61
CA LEU A 17 -19.91 56.74 -1.70
C LEU A 17 -21.16 57.64 -1.74
N LEU A 18 -22.36 57.06 -1.62
CA LEU A 18 -23.62 57.81 -1.51
C LEU A 18 -23.66 58.74 -0.29
N LEU A 19 -23.22 58.25 0.88
CA LEU A 19 -23.13 59.05 2.10
C LEU A 19 -22.12 60.19 1.96
N SER A 20 -20.98 59.94 1.32
CA SER A 20 -19.98 60.99 1.05
C SER A 20 -20.52 62.08 0.13
N VAL A 21 -21.27 61.72 -0.91
CA VAL A 21 -21.91 62.68 -1.83
C VAL A 21 -23.02 63.47 -1.12
N LEU A 22 -23.89 62.80 -0.35
CA LEU A 22 -24.94 63.46 0.42
C LEU A 22 -24.37 64.43 1.45
N PHE A 23 -23.31 64.02 2.14
CA PHE A 23 -22.62 64.87 3.11
C PHE A 23 -22.00 66.10 2.43
N PHE A 24 -21.35 65.92 1.27
CA PHE A 24 -20.79 67.01 0.47
C PHE A 24 -21.85 68.04 0.03
N VAL A 25 -22.99 67.58 -0.48
CA VAL A 25 -24.11 68.46 -0.87
C VAL A 25 -24.71 69.19 0.33
N ALA A 26 -24.81 68.52 1.49
CA ALA A 26 -25.31 69.15 2.70
C ALA A 26 -24.36 70.25 3.23
N THR A 27 -23.05 70.01 3.18
CA THR A 27 -22.03 70.96 3.68
C THR A 27 -21.75 72.14 2.74
N GLN A 28 -22.17 72.06 1.47
CA GLN A 28 -22.03 73.14 0.49
C GLN A 28 -22.62 74.48 0.94
N SER A 29 -23.66 74.45 1.76
CA SER A 29 -24.37 75.64 2.24
C SER A 29 -23.64 76.42 3.35
N ILE A 30 -22.63 75.83 4.00
CA ILE A 30 -22.10 76.36 5.28
C ILE A 30 -20.68 76.96 5.15
N THR A 31 -19.81 76.47 4.26
CA THR A 31 -18.36 76.78 4.40
C THR A 31 -17.58 77.20 3.15
N GLY A 32 -18.12 77.16 1.93
CA GLY A 32 -17.47 77.73 0.73
C GLY A 32 -16.05 77.21 0.40
N ARG A 33 -15.58 76.13 1.04
CA ARG A 33 -14.23 75.56 0.87
C ARG A 33 -14.31 74.03 0.90
N ASP A 34 -14.80 73.47 -0.20
CA ASP A 34 -15.48 72.17 -0.24
C ASP A 34 -14.64 70.92 -0.56
N TRP A 35 -13.45 71.04 -1.18
CA TRP A 35 -12.74 69.84 -1.67
C TRP A 35 -12.06 69.01 -0.57
N ILE A 36 -11.75 69.61 0.59
CA ILE A 36 -11.02 68.96 1.69
C ILE A 36 -11.88 67.88 2.37
N VAL A 37 -13.17 68.15 2.57
CA VAL A 37 -14.09 67.19 3.20
C VAL A 37 -14.28 65.96 2.32
N LEU A 38 -14.31 66.14 0.99
CA LEU A 38 -14.44 65.03 0.04
C LEU A 38 -13.17 64.16 0.00
N VAL A 39 -11.98 64.78 0.10
CA VAL A 39 -10.70 64.06 0.22
C VAL A 39 -10.60 63.29 1.54
N ILE A 40 -11.04 63.87 2.66
CA ILE A 40 -11.05 63.18 3.96
C ILE A 40 -12.06 62.02 3.95
N GLY A 41 -13.27 62.25 3.44
CA GLY A 41 -14.31 61.21 3.37
C GLY A 41 -13.89 60.02 2.51
N THR A 42 -13.28 60.28 1.35
CA THR A 42 -12.75 59.21 0.48
C THR A 42 -11.57 58.46 1.12
N LEU A 43 -10.65 59.16 1.78
CA LEU A 43 -9.53 58.53 2.51
C LEU A 43 -10.02 57.65 3.67
N VAL A 44 -10.99 58.12 4.45
CA VAL A 44 -11.54 57.36 5.59
C VAL A 44 -12.35 56.15 5.09
N GLY A 45 -13.16 56.33 4.04
CA GLY A 45 -13.92 55.24 3.42
C GLY A 45 -13.03 54.16 2.81
N ALA A 46 -12.00 54.55 2.06
CA ALA A 46 -11.02 53.62 1.48
C ALA A 46 -10.20 52.91 2.56
N GLY A 47 -9.78 53.63 3.60
CA GLY A 47 -9.06 53.05 4.74
C GLY A 47 -9.88 52.02 5.50
N GLY A 48 -11.16 52.32 5.77
CA GLY A 48 -12.08 51.38 6.43
C GLY A 48 -12.32 50.11 5.61
N ALA A 49 -12.53 50.25 4.30
CA ALA A 49 -12.73 49.10 3.42
C ALA A 49 -11.47 48.20 3.32
N ALA A 50 -10.29 48.80 3.23
CA ALA A 50 -9.02 48.06 3.22
C ALA A 50 -8.78 47.28 4.53
N PHE A 51 -9.16 47.88 5.68
CA PHE A 51 -9.02 47.23 6.98
C PHE A 51 -9.92 46.00 7.12
N ILE A 52 -11.19 46.12 6.70
CA ILE A 52 -12.16 45.02 6.71
C ILE A 52 -11.72 43.91 5.75
N ALA A 53 -11.26 44.25 4.55
CA ALA A 53 -10.78 43.26 3.57
C ALA A 53 -9.57 42.48 4.11
N THR A 54 -8.62 43.16 4.77
CA THR A 54 -7.44 42.53 5.37
C THR A 54 -7.82 41.56 6.49
N PHE A 55 -8.80 41.92 7.31
CA PHE A 55 -9.29 41.09 8.41
C PHE A 55 -10.01 39.83 7.91
N ILE A 56 -10.86 39.97 6.88
CA ILE A 56 -11.56 38.83 6.26
C ILE A 56 -10.56 37.89 5.58
N PHE A 57 -9.59 38.43 4.83
CA PHE A 57 -8.58 37.61 4.15
C PHE A 57 -7.68 36.84 5.14
N HIS A 58 -7.29 37.49 6.24
CA HIS A 58 -6.53 36.82 7.31
C HIS A 58 -7.36 35.77 8.04
N SER A 59 -8.65 36.02 8.27
CA SER A 59 -9.59 35.04 8.83
C SER A 59 -9.66 33.79 7.96
N ASP A 60 -9.99 33.95 6.67
CA ASP A 60 -10.13 32.84 5.73
C ASP A 60 -8.83 32.04 5.56
N SER A 61 -7.67 32.70 5.58
CA SER A 61 -6.38 32.01 5.53
C SER A 61 -6.11 31.14 6.76
N ARG A 62 -6.59 31.55 7.94
CA ARG A 62 -6.45 30.78 9.18
C ARG A 62 -7.41 29.58 9.20
N THR A 63 -8.64 29.75 8.73
CA THR A 63 -9.60 28.64 8.58
C THR A 63 -9.14 27.64 7.53
N ALA A 64 -8.62 28.11 6.38
CA ALA A 64 -8.06 27.24 5.35
C ALA A 64 -6.89 26.39 5.88
N LYS A 65 -5.96 27.00 6.64
CA LYS A 65 -4.85 26.27 7.28
C LYS A 65 -5.33 25.25 8.30
N LYS A 66 -6.33 25.59 9.13
CA LYS A 66 -6.91 24.65 10.10
C LYS A 66 -7.62 23.48 9.41
N ASN A 67 -8.34 23.74 8.32
CA ASN A 67 -9.03 22.70 7.56
C ASN A 67 -8.03 21.80 6.80
N ALA A 68 -6.94 22.36 6.26
CA ALA A 68 -5.87 21.58 5.63
C ALA A 68 -5.16 20.68 6.66
N ALA A 69 -4.82 21.22 7.84
CA ALA A 69 -4.23 20.43 8.91
C ALA A 69 -5.17 19.34 9.45
N ALA A 70 -6.48 19.62 9.52
CA ALA A 70 -7.49 18.63 9.89
C ALA A 70 -7.64 17.54 8.81
N ALA A 71 -7.57 17.90 7.53
CA ALA A 71 -7.61 16.95 6.42
C ALA A 71 -6.36 16.06 6.39
N GLU A 72 -5.17 16.61 6.62
CA GLU A 72 -3.93 15.83 6.76
C GLU A 72 -3.97 14.90 7.97
N ALA A 73 -4.48 15.37 9.11
CA ALA A 73 -4.66 14.53 10.29
C ALA A 73 -5.66 13.39 10.04
N LEU A 74 -6.78 13.67 9.35
CA LEU A 74 -7.74 12.64 8.94
C LEU A 74 -7.11 11.64 7.97
N ALA A 75 -6.38 12.10 6.95
CA ALA A 75 -5.69 11.24 6.00
C ALA A 75 -4.64 10.34 6.67
N ALA A 76 -3.86 10.89 7.63
CA ALA A 76 -2.92 10.10 8.42
C ALA A 76 -3.61 9.05 9.30
N THR A 77 -4.78 9.40 9.86
CA THR A 77 -5.57 8.48 10.68
C THR A 77 -6.21 7.37 9.83
N GLU A 78 -6.70 7.70 8.64
CA GLU A 78 -7.24 6.74 7.67
C GLU A 78 -6.14 5.82 7.13
N ALA A 79 -4.96 6.35 6.80
CA ALA A 79 -3.82 5.55 6.40
C ALA A 79 -3.39 4.57 7.51
N LYS A 80 -3.42 5.00 8.78
CA LYS A 80 -3.14 4.12 9.92
C LYS A 80 -4.18 3.00 10.05
N LYS A 81 -5.47 3.32 9.95
CA LYS A 81 -6.55 2.32 9.97
C LYS A 81 -6.44 1.33 8.82
N GLN A 82 -6.09 1.79 7.62
CA GLN A 82 -5.88 0.91 6.47
C GLN A 82 -4.69 -0.03 6.67
N ARG A 83 -3.61 0.44 7.30
CA ARG A 83 -2.47 -0.41 7.67
C ARG A 83 -2.86 -1.47 8.70
N GLU A 84 -3.56 -1.06 9.76
CA GLU A 84 -4.04 -1.98 10.80
C GLU A 84 -5.04 -3.02 10.25
N GLN A 85 -5.91 -2.61 9.32
CA GLN A 85 -6.84 -3.52 8.62
C GLN A 85 -6.10 -4.50 7.71
N LYS A 86 -5.12 -4.03 6.93
CA LYS A 86 -4.28 -4.91 6.11
C LYS A 86 -3.51 -5.89 6.99
N GLU A 87 -2.95 -5.44 8.10
CA GLU A 87 -2.20 -6.28 9.03
C GLU A 87 -3.11 -7.35 9.68
N THR A 88 -4.33 -7.00 10.09
CA THR A 88 -5.29 -7.96 10.64
C THR A 88 -5.82 -8.94 9.58
N GLU A 89 -6.06 -8.49 8.36
CA GLU A 89 -6.42 -9.36 7.24
C GLU A 89 -5.28 -10.34 6.91
N LEU A 90 -4.04 -9.87 6.92
CA LEU A 90 -2.86 -10.71 6.75
C LEU A 90 -2.70 -11.72 7.89
N MET A 91 -2.91 -11.33 9.16
CA MET A 91 -2.87 -12.28 10.28
C MET A 91 -3.93 -13.37 10.18
N ARG A 92 -5.09 -13.08 9.58
CA ARG A 92 -6.14 -14.08 9.32
C ARG A 92 -5.74 -15.10 8.25
N LEU A 93 -4.80 -14.74 7.37
CA LEU A 93 -4.26 -15.61 6.32
C LEU A 93 -3.04 -16.43 6.79
N ILE A 94 -2.67 -16.41 8.08
CA ILE A 94 -1.63 -17.30 8.60
C ILE A 94 -2.19 -18.73 8.56
N PRO A 95 -1.59 -19.65 7.79
CA PRO A 95 -2.05 -21.04 7.77
C PRO A 95 -1.95 -21.63 9.16
N ASN A 96 -2.96 -22.39 9.59
CA ASN A 96 -2.88 -23.08 10.86
C ASN A 96 -1.75 -24.11 10.81
N ARG A 97 -1.08 -24.33 11.94
CA ARG A 97 0.02 -25.30 12.05
C ARG A 97 -0.40 -26.68 11.55
N ARG A 98 -1.61 -27.11 11.92
CA ARG A 98 -2.20 -28.38 11.47
C ARG A 98 -2.33 -28.44 9.95
N ASP A 99 -2.89 -27.42 9.32
CA ASP A 99 -3.11 -27.39 7.87
C ASP A 99 -1.76 -27.40 7.12
N HIS A 100 -0.75 -26.73 7.69
CA HIS A 100 0.61 -26.76 7.15
C HIS A 100 1.26 -28.14 7.28
N LEU A 101 1.15 -28.79 8.44
CA LEU A 101 1.64 -30.16 8.64
C LEU A 101 0.95 -31.15 7.70
N GLU A 102 -0.36 -31.03 7.49
CA GLU A 102 -1.11 -31.86 6.56
C GLU A 102 -0.57 -31.71 5.13
N ALA A 103 -0.33 -30.47 4.68
CA ALA A 103 0.28 -30.21 3.38
C ALA A 103 1.70 -30.78 3.26
N LEU A 104 2.52 -30.72 4.32
CA LEU A 104 3.86 -31.32 4.32
C LEU A 104 3.80 -32.85 4.25
N HIS A 105 2.86 -33.49 4.97
CA HIS A 105 2.65 -34.93 4.89
C HIS A 105 2.16 -35.38 3.50
N GLU A 106 1.29 -34.60 2.86
CA GLU A 106 0.87 -34.86 1.48
C GLU A 106 2.05 -34.79 0.51
N GLN A 107 2.86 -33.73 0.60
CA GLN A 107 4.08 -33.59 -0.22
C GLN A 107 5.09 -34.72 0.03
N LYS A 108 5.25 -35.14 1.29
CA LYS A 108 6.08 -36.30 1.65
C LYS A 108 5.60 -37.57 0.91
N LEU A 109 4.30 -37.86 0.97
CA LEU A 109 3.73 -39.03 0.32
C LEU A 109 3.88 -38.99 -1.21
N GLU A 110 3.69 -37.83 -1.82
CA GLU A 110 3.91 -37.64 -3.26
C GLU A 110 5.38 -37.91 -3.62
N LEU A 111 6.34 -37.36 -2.87
CA LEU A 111 7.76 -37.60 -3.08
C LEU A 111 8.14 -39.08 -2.93
N GLU A 112 7.59 -39.79 -1.94
CA GLU A 112 7.83 -41.23 -1.76
C GLU A 112 7.38 -42.04 -2.99
N VAL A 113 6.23 -41.68 -3.57
CA VAL A 113 5.74 -42.30 -4.83
C VAL A 113 6.66 -41.96 -6.00
N GLU A 114 7.07 -40.70 -6.14
CA GLU A 114 7.99 -40.27 -7.22
C GLU A 114 9.37 -40.93 -7.12
N ILE A 115 9.89 -41.12 -5.90
CA ILE A 115 11.14 -41.83 -5.63
C ILE A 115 11.03 -43.28 -6.08
N SER A 116 9.95 -43.96 -5.67
CA SER A 116 9.67 -45.35 -6.08
C SER A 116 9.59 -45.47 -7.61
N ASN A 117 8.87 -44.56 -8.26
CA ASN A 117 8.76 -44.53 -9.71
C ASN A 117 10.12 -44.30 -10.39
N SER A 118 10.90 -43.33 -9.91
CA SER A 118 12.22 -43.01 -10.47
C SER A 118 13.17 -44.21 -10.38
N GLN A 119 13.16 -44.91 -9.24
CA GLN A 119 13.95 -46.12 -9.06
C GLN A 119 13.50 -47.25 -10.00
N GLY A 120 12.19 -47.42 -10.18
CA GLY A 120 11.63 -48.37 -11.14
C GLY A 120 12.05 -48.07 -12.59
N TYR A 121 11.95 -46.82 -13.02
CA TYR A 121 12.34 -46.42 -14.36
C TYR A 121 13.85 -46.50 -14.61
N GLU A 122 14.68 -46.20 -13.61
CA GLU A 122 16.13 -46.46 -13.70
C GLU A 122 16.39 -47.95 -13.95
N ALA A 123 15.80 -48.84 -13.14
CA ALA A 123 16.00 -50.28 -13.27
C ALA A 123 15.55 -50.81 -14.63
N ILE A 124 14.38 -50.40 -15.10
CA ILE A 124 13.86 -50.76 -16.43
C ILE A 124 14.81 -50.29 -17.53
N GLY A 125 15.26 -49.03 -17.49
CA GLY A 125 16.17 -48.47 -18.49
C GLY A 125 17.52 -49.20 -18.53
N VAL A 126 18.06 -49.60 -17.37
CA VAL A 126 19.29 -50.42 -17.32
C VAL A 126 19.09 -51.79 -17.97
N VAL A 127 17.98 -52.47 -17.68
CA VAL A 127 17.68 -53.79 -18.27
C VAL A 127 17.50 -53.68 -19.77
N GLN A 128 16.74 -52.68 -20.25
CA GLN A 128 16.53 -52.43 -21.68
C GLN A 128 17.82 -52.07 -22.41
N ALA A 129 18.71 -51.30 -21.77
CA ALA A 129 20.02 -50.98 -22.32
C ALA A 129 20.88 -52.24 -22.51
N GLN A 130 20.91 -53.11 -21.50
CA GLN A 130 21.66 -54.37 -21.56
C GLN A 130 21.10 -55.32 -22.63
N ASP A 131 19.78 -55.42 -22.75
CA ASP A 131 19.13 -56.27 -23.74
C ASP A 131 19.40 -55.78 -25.18
N ALA A 132 19.25 -54.47 -25.42
CA ALA A 132 19.56 -53.85 -26.70
C ALA A 132 21.04 -54.06 -27.10
N ALA A 133 21.96 -53.92 -26.16
CA ALA A 133 23.39 -54.16 -26.39
C ALA A 133 23.68 -55.62 -26.77
N ARG A 134 23.02 -56.59 -26.12
CA ARG A 134 23.17 -58.03 -26.43
C ARG A 134 22.69 -58.38 -27.84
N HIS A 135 21.71 -57.65 -28.36
CA HIS A 135 21.15 -57.85 -29.70
C HIS A 135 21.82 -56.97 -30.77
N GLY A 136 22.87 -56.22 -30.44
CA GLY A 136 23.62 -55.39 -31.39
C GLY A 136 22.98 -54.03 -31.70
N PHE A 137 21.93 -53.63 -30.99
CA PHE A 137 21.29 -52.32 -31.14
C PHE A 137 22.01 -51.27 -30.27
N THR A 138 23.22 -50.88 -30.67
CA THR A 138 24.11 -50.01 -29.86
C THR A 138 23.51 -48.63 -29.57
N ASP A 139 22.80 -48.04 -30.54
CA ASP A 139 22.22 -46.70 -30.38
C ASP A 139 21.07 -46.71 -29.38
N ILE A 140 20.21 -47.73 -29.45
CA ILE A 140 19.11 -47.95 -28.51
C ILE A 140 19.66 -48.24 -27.10
N ALA A 141 20.75 -49.02 -27.00
CA ALA A 141 21.39 -49.29 -25.72
C ALA A 141 21.91 -48.01 -25.04
N LEU A 142 22.52 -47.11 -25.81
CA LEU A 142 23.01 -45.82 -25.31
C LEU A 142 21.87 -44.89 -24.88
N GLU A 143 20.79 -44.83 -25.65
CA GLU A 143 19.59 -44.06 -25.31
C GLU A 143 19.00 -44.53 -23.98
N ASN A 144 18.75 -45.84 -23.85
CA ASN A 144 18.20 -46.43 -22.63
C ASN A 144 19.11 -46.23 -21.41
N GLN A 145 20.43 -46.33 -21.60
CA GLN A 145 21.39 -46.07 -20.52
C GLN A 145 21.38 -44.60 -20.09
N THR A 146 21.22 -43.68 -21.05
CA THR A 146 21.14 -42.25 -20.75
C THR A 146 19.84 -41.91 -20.02
N ALA A 147 18.71 -42.48 -20.46
CA ALA A 147 17.43 -42.35 -19.77
C ALA A 147 17.50 -42.88 -18.33
N ALA A 148 18.10 -44.05 -18.11
CA ALA A 148 18.30 -44.61 -16.78
C ALA A 148 19.14 -43.69 -15.87
N LYS A 149 20.20 -43.08 -16.40
CA LYS A 149 21.01 -42.10 -15.65
C LYS A 149 20.20 -40.86 -15.27
N SER A 150 19.33 -40.36 -16.14
CA SER A 150 18.45 -39.24 -15.82
C SER A 150 17.48 -39.60 -14.68
N TRP A 151 16.89 -40.80 -14.72
CA TRP A 151 16.04 -41.30 -13.64
C TRP A 151 16.79 -41.47 -12.31
N LYS A 152 18.05 -41.91 -12.36
CA LYS A 152 18.92 -41.97 -11.18
C LYS A 152 19.15 -40.59 -10.56
N LEU A 153 19.40 -39.57 -11.38
CA LEU A 153 19.58 -38.20 -10.88
C LEU A 153 18.29 -37.66 -10.27
N ASN A 154 17.14 -37.93 -10.89
CA ASN A 154 15.83 -37.58 -10.33
C ASN A 154 15.61 -38.26 -8.98
N TYR A 155 15.86 -39.57 -8.88
CA TYR A 155 15.79 -40.32 -7.62
C TYR A 155 16.62 -39.66 -6.52
N GLN A 156 17.87 -39.29 -6.80
CA GLN A 156 18.77 -38.63 -5.85
C GLN A 156 18.23 -37.26 -5.42
N ALA A 157 17.78 -36.45 -6.37
CA ALA A 157 17.23 -35.12 -6.09
C ALA A 157 15.95 -35.20 -5.23
N ARG A 158 15.04 -36.12 -5.56
CA ARG A 158 13.80 -36.33 -4.80
C ARG A 158 14.06 -36.88 -3.41
N THR A 159 15.01 -37.80 -3.25
CA THR A 159 15.42 -38.30 -1.92
C THR A 159 15.98 -37.18 -1.05
N ALA A 160 16.78 -36.28 -1.62
CA ALA A 160 17.28 -35.12 -0.89
C ALA A 160 16.16 -34.12 -0.53
N GLN A 161 15.14 -33.96 -1.39
CA GLN A 161 13.96 -33.16 -1.08
C GLN A 161 13.12 -33.78 0.03
N LEU A 162 12.92 -35.11 0.00
CA LEU A 162 12.19 -35.84 1.03
C LEU A 162 12.83 -35.63 2.40
N ALA A 163 14.15 -35.76 2.51
CA ALA A 163 14.86 -35.52 3.78
C ALA A 163 14.61 -34.11 4.34
N ARG A 164 14.59 -33.09 3.48
CA ARG A 164 14.28 -31.71 3.91
C ARG A 164 12.84 -31.56 4.40
N ILE A 165 11.89 -32.21 3.74
CA ILE A 165 10.49 -32.21 4.16
C ILE A 165 10.34 -32.94 5.50
N GLU A 166 11.04 -34.05 5.71
CA GLU A 166 11.01 -34.77 6.98
C GLU A 166 11.60 -33.96 8.14
N GLU A 167 12.71 -33.25 7.89
CA GLU A 167 13.28 -32.29 8.85
C GLU A 167 12.29 -31.16 9.17
N GLU A 168 11.61 -30.63 8.16
CA GLU A 168 10.61 -29.57 8.32
C GLU A 168 9.38 -30.03 9.10
N ILE A 169 8.86 -31.23 8.81
CA ILE A 169 7.78 -31.84 9.59
C ILE A 169 8.20 -31.95 11.05
N ALA A 170 9.35 -32.55 11.32
CA ALA A 170 9.84 -32.74 12.69
C ALA A 170 10.00 -31.39 13.42
N ARG A 171 10.48 -30.36 12.72
CA ARG A 171 10.58 -28.99 13.24
C ARG A 171 9.22 -28.42 13.61
N VAL A 172 8.25 -28.48 12.69
CA VAL A 172 6.90 -27.91 12.91
C VAL A 172 6.09 -28.70 13.95
N GLU A 173 6.30 -30.02 14.02
CA GLU A 173 5.70 -30.86 15.07
C GLU A 173 6.21 -30.51 16.47
N ALA A 174 7.48 -30.09 16.59
CA ALA A 174 8.08 -29.66 17.84
C ALA A 174 7.55 -28.30 18.34
N LEU A 175 6.94 -27.49 17.46
CA LEU A 175 6.37 -26.19 17.80
C LEU A 175 4.95 -26.32 18.35
N SER A 176 4.65 -25.52 19.37
CA SER A 176 3.27 -25.26 19.77
C SER A 176 2.55 -24.35 18.76
N ASP A 177 1.22 -24.36 18.76
CA ASP A 177 0.42 -23.48 17.88
C ASP A 177 0.69 -21.98 18.12
N ALA A 178 1.08 -21.61 19.35
CA ALA A 178 1.42 -20.24 19.71
C ALA A 178 2.79 -19.84 19.15
N GLU A 179 3.78 -20.72 19.28
CA GLU A 179 5.13 -20.51 18.72
C GLU A 179 5.10 -20.47 17.19
N TRP A 180 4.33 -21.36 16.55
CA TRP A 180 4.11 -21.34 15.11
C TRP A 180 3.55 -20.00 14.63
N LYS A 181 2.52 -19.47 15.30
CA LYS A 181 1.94 -18.17 14.94
C LYS A 181 2.94 -17.02 15.14
N ALA A 182 3.75 -17.06 16.19
CA ALA A 182 4.78 -16.07 16.44
C ALA A 182 5.88 -16.10 15.35
N GLU A 183 6.32 -17.30 14.96
CA GLU A 183 7.32 -17.49 13.91
C GLU A 183 6.80 -17.03 12.54
N GLN A 184 5.56 -17.39 12.19
CA GLN A 184 4.94 -16.95 10.94
C GLN A 184 4.72 -15.44 10.89
N ALA A 185 4.36 -14.82 12.02
CA ALA A 185 4.26 -13.37 12.12
C ALA A 185 5.64 -12.71 11.89
N GLN A 186 6.71 -13.26 12.48
CA GLN A 186 8.07 -12.75 12.31
C GLN A 186 8.56 -12.88 10.86
N HIS A 187 8.36 -14.04 10.23
CA HIS A 187 8.74 -14.24 8.83
C HIS A 187 7.98 -13.33 7.85
N ARG A 188 6.70 -13.04 8.12
CA ARG A 188 5.92 -12.10 7.31
C ARG A 188 6.32 -10.64 7.51
N LEU A 189 6.71 -10.25 8.73
CA LEU A 189 7.21 -8.89 8.98
C LEU A 189 8.49 -8.62 8.18
N VAL A 190 9.43 -9.58 8.16
CA VAL A 190 10.67 -9.48 7.37
C VAL A 190 10.38 -9.35 5.87
N THR A 191 9.46 -10.15 5.33
CA THR A 191 9.10 -10.08 3.90
C THR A 191 8.26 -8.85 3.51
N SER A 192 7.59 -8.20 4.47
CA SER A 192 6.85 -6.96 4.23
C SER A 192 7.71 -5.69 4.21
N GLU A 193 8.89 -5.73 4.85
CA GLU A 193 9.86 -4.61 4.82
C GLU A 193 10.61 -4.53 3.47
N ASP A 194 10.71 -5.65 2.75
CA ASP A 194 11.43 -5.74 1.47
C ASP A 194 10.65 -5.21 0.25
N PHE A 195 9.36 -4.89 0.42
CA PHE A 195 8.54 -4.25 -0.63
C PHE A 195 8.09 -2.85 -0.18
N PRO A 196 8.86 -1.79 -0.46
CA PRO A 196 8.31 -0.44 -0.38
C PRO A 196 7.16 -0.37 -1.38
N SER A 197 5.94 -0.25 -0.87
CA SER A 197 4.75 0.00 -1.69
C SER A 197 5.05 1.21 -2.58
N ALA A 198 5.19 0.96 -3.89
CA ALA A 198 5.31 2.03 -4.89
C ALA A 198 4.09 2.93 -4.73
N SER A 199 4.33 4.13 -4.21
CA SER A 199 3.39 5.25 -4.11
C SER A 199 3.17 5.90 -5.46
#